data_AF-A0A1F9LN29-F1
#
_entry.id   AF-A0A1F9LN29-F1
#
_cell.length_a   1.000
_cell.length_b   1.000
_cell.length_c   1.000
_cell.angle_alpha   90.00
_cell.angle_beta   90.00
_cell.angle_gamma   90.00
#
_symmetry.space_group_name_H-M   'P 1'
#
loop_
_entity.id
_entity.type
_entity.pdbx_description
1 polymer ?
#
loop_
_entity_poly.entity_id
_entity_poly.type
_entity_poly.pdbx_seq_one_letter_code
_entity_poly.pdbx_strand_id
1 'polypeptide(L)'
;MSSCPTEYALLEYLAENQDLELAEHLETCAPCAQRFIALTAERKVFLAAHPLPALDDLHGRETQEDPKVLWLPTRPRLGNFSSRPVQAVAAMVLVLLVGTGLLMHQGWISPQDHIRFKGSSQDFGYYLKRGEVYRLPETSPLVAGDQILLYYRTPRAYVLVLGIEEESGKVNAYHATPAGKSLRANQDGLTIFDQKIVLDQAKGRELFVALFSDHPLDFADLRTDLEARQDLPLDHVLPQLPEVETSTFVISKR
;
A
#
# COMPACT_ATOMS: atom_id res chain seq x y z
N MET A 1 -19.77 -34.47 2.19
CA MET A 1 -18.37 -34.60 1.69
C MET A 1 -18.01 -33.25 1.11
N SER A 2 -17.21 -32.46 1.82
CA SER A 2 -16.65 -31.21 1.29
C SER A 2 -15.79 -31.56 0.06
N SER A 3 -15.93 -30.80 -1.02
CA SER A 3 -15.02 -30.91 -2.17
C SER A 3 -13.58 -30.62 -1.72
N CYS A 4 -12.60 -31.34 -2.28
CA CYS A 4 -11.20 -31.07 -1.98
C CYS A 4 -10.84 -29.61 -2.35
N PRO A 5 -10.06 -28.91 -1.51
CA PRO A 5 -9.58 -27.57 -1.80
C PRO A 5 -8.72 -27.57 -3.06
N THR A 6 -8.74 -26.44 -3.77
CA THR A 6 -7.84 -26.25 -4.90
C THR A 6 -6.40 -26.10 -4.41
N GLU A 7 -5.42 -26.36 -5.29
CA GLU A 7 -4.01 -26.14 -4.97
C GLU A 7 -3.72 -24.69 -4.58
N TYR A 8 -4.43 -23.73 -5.19
CA TYR A 8 -4.32 -22.31 -4.84
C TYR A 8 -4.70 -22.04 -3.38
N ALA A 9 -5.81 -22.61 -2.90
CA ALA A 9 -6.22 -22.47 -1.51
C ALA A 9 -5.19 -23.07 -0.53
N LEU A 10 -4.53 -24.17 -0.90
CA LEU A 10 -3.45 -24.75 -0.09
C LEU A 10 -2.20 -23.84 -0.03
N LEU A 11 -1.89 -23.13 -1.11
CA LEU A 11 -0.78 -22.17 -1.16
C LEU A 11 -1.08 -20.92 -0.32
N GLU A 12 -2.31 -20.41 -0.38
CA GLU A 12 -2.79 -19.28 0.42
C GLU A 12 -2.71 -19.62 1.92
N TYR A 13 -3.19 -20.79 2.31
CA TYR A 13 -3.06 -21.29 3.68
C TYR A 13 -1.61 -21.45 4.13
N LEU A 14 -0.71 -21.92 3.25
CA LEU A 14 0.72 -22.02 3.55
C LEU A 14 1.38 -20.64 3.77
N ALA A 15 0.84 -19.59 3.15
CA ALA A 15 1.35 -18.23 3.29
C ALA A 15 0.88 -17.55 4.58
N GLU A 16 -0.40 -17.71 4.93
CA GLU A 16 -1.06 -16.89 5.95
C GLU A 16 -1.42 -17.65 7.23
N ASN A 17 -1.63 -18.97 7.13
CA ASN A 17 -1.93 -19.87 8.22
C ASN A 17 -3.20 -19.51 9.03
N GLN A 18 -4.24 -18.97 8.38
CA GLN A 18 -5.43 -18.39 9.04
C GLN A 18 -6.77 -19.07 8.71
N ASP A 19 -6.80 -20.13 7.91
CA ASP A 19 -8.06 -20.82 7.55
C ASP A 19 -8.32 -22.08 8.41
N LEU A 20 -9.28 -21.97 9.34
CA LEU A 20 -9.67 -23.06 10.26
C LEU A 20 -10.39 -24.21 9.55
N GLU A 21 -11.20 -23.92 8.52
CA GLU A 21 -11.95 -24.94 7.78
C GLU A 21 -10.99 -25.80 6.95
N LEU A 22 -9.99 -25.16 6.36
CA LEU A 22 -8.95 -25.84 5.61
C LEU A 22 -8.02 -26.66 6.52
N ALA A 23 -7.74 -26.18 7.74
CA ALA A 23 -7.01 -26.94 8.73
C ALA A 23 -7.74 -28.26 9.09
N GLU A 24 -9.04 -28.19 9.37
CA GLU A 24 -9.88 -29.37 9.65
C GLU A 24 -9.95 -30.33 8.44
N HIS A 25 -10.01 -29.78 7.22
CA HIS A 25 -9.96 -30.58 6.01
C HIS A 25 -8.63 -31.35 5.86
N LEU A 26 -7.50 -30.71 6.16
CA LEU A 26 -6.18 -31.33 6.08
C LEU A 26 -6.01 -32.47 7.09
N GLU A 27 -6.71 -32.43 8.24
CA GLU A 27 -6.72 -33.53 9.21
C GLU A 27 -7.50 -34.76 8.71
N THR A 28 -8.52 -34.56 7.87
CA THR A 28 -9.44 -35.61 7.46
C THR A 28 -9.20 -36.14 6.05
N CYS A 29 -8.51 -35.37 5.19
CA CYS A 29 -8.27 -35.69 3.79
C CYS A 29 -6.79 -36.01 3.50
N ALA A 30 -6.42 -37.29 3.53
CA ALA A 30 -5.04 -37.75 3.31
C ALA A 30 -4.39 -37.27 1.99
N PRO A 31 -5.08 -37.24 0.83
CA PRO A 31 -4.49 -36.70 -0.41
C PRO A 31 -4.10 -35.21 -0.30
N CYS A 32 -4.96 -34.39 0.30
CA CYS A 32 -4.69 -32.95 0.48
C CYS A 32 -3.56 -32.72 1.49
N ALA A 33 -3.51 -33.50 2.57
CA ALA A 33 -2.40 -33.47 3.52
C ALA A 33 -1.05 -33.80 2.84
N GLN A 34 -1.01 -34.83 2.00
CA GLN A 34 0.19 -35.18 1.23
C GLN A 34 0.62 -34.06 0.27
N ARG A 35 -0.34 -33.43 -0.44
CA ARG A 35 -0.04 -32.31 -1.32
C ARG A 35 0.51 -31.10 -0.54
N PHE A 36 -0.07 -30.80 0.60
CA PHE A 36 0.39 -29.70 1.47
C PHE A 36 1.83 -29.93 1.98
N ILE A 37 2.17 -31.15 2.38
CA ILE A 37 3.55 -31.52 2.76
C ILE A 37 4.51 -31.30 1.57
N ALA A 38 4.13 -31.71 0.36
CA ALA A 38 4.93 -31.52 -0.83
C ALA A 38 5.18 -30.02 -1.12
N LEU A 39 4.14 -29.19 -1.11
CA LEU A 39 4.25 -27.73 -1.31
C LEU A 39 5.14 -27.08 -0.25
N THR A 40 5.03 -27.52 1.00
CA THR A 40 5.88 -27.03 2.10
C THR A 40 7.36 -27.38 1.87
N ALA A 41 7.65 -28.59 1.39
CA ALA A 41 9.00 -29.02 1.03
C ALA A 41 9.55 -28.23 -0.17
N GLU A 42 8.75 -28.05 -1.23
CA GLU A 42 9.09 -27.24 -2.40
C GLU A 42 9.45 -25.80 -2.00
N ARG A 43 8.62 -25.16 -1.16
CA ARG A 43 8.89 -23.80 -0.63
C ARG A 43 10.22 -23.73 0.11
N LYS A 44 10.52 -24.73 0.95
CA LYS A 44 11.78 -24.78 1.69
C LYS A 44 12.99 -24.90 0.75
N VAL A 45 12.90 -25.71 -0.29
CA VAL A 45 13.96 -25.84 -1.31
C VAL A 45 14.13 -24.53 -2.07
N PHE A 46 13.03 -23.89 -2.47
CA PHE A 46 13.05 -22.62 -3.17
C PHE A 46 13.73 -21.52 -2.34
N LEU A 47 13.35 -21.36 -1.07
CA LEU A 47 13.95 -20.37 -0.17
C LEU A 47 15.42 -20.63 0.11
N ALA A 48 15.85 -21.90 0.13
CA ALA A 48 17.26 -22.24 0.27
C ALA A 48 18.09 -21.92 -0.99
N ALA A 49 17.50 -22.10 -2.19
CA ALA A 49 18.14 -21.78 -3.46
C ALA A 49 18.15 -20.26 -3.76
N HIS A 50 17.17 -19.54 -3.23
CA HIS A 50 16.98 -18.11 -3.42
C HIS A 50 16.93 -17.39 -2.06
N PRO A 51 18.07 -17.26 -1.36
CA PRO A 51 18.11 -16.53 -0.11
C PRO A 51 17.69 -15.09 -0.38
N LEU A 52 16.58 -14.67 0.22
CA LEU A 52 16.18 -13.28 0.20
C LEU A 52 17.28 -12.49 0.94
N PRO A 53 17.75 -11.36 0.38
CA PRO A 53 18.70 -10.52 1.10
C PRO A 53 18.11 -10.17 2.46
N ALA A 54 18.94 -10.22 3.51
CA ALA A 54 18.49 -9.87 4.85
C ALA A 54 17.89 -8.45 4.77
N LEU A 55 16.62 -8.31 5.16
CA LEU A 55 15.91 -7.03 5.15
C LEU A 55 16.60 -5.98 6.04
N ASP A 56 17.52 -6.40 6.92
CA ASP A 56 18.39 -5.53 7.70
C ASP A 56 19.33 -4.68 6.81
N ASP A 57 19.80 -5.22 5.67
CA ASP A 57 20.69 -4.50 4.76
C ASP A 57 19.97 -3.39 3.97
N LEU A 58 18.63 -3.44 3.88
CA LEU A 58 17.82 -2.41 3.22
C LEU A 58 17.49 -1.24 4.16
N HIS A 59 17.44 -1.46 5.47
CA HIS A 59 17.26 -0.39 6.47
C HIS A 59 18.55 0.40 6.76
N GLY A 60 19.72 -0.19 6.50
CA GLY A 60 21.02 0.46 6.76
C GLY A 60 21.35 1.65 5.85
N ARG A 61 20.51 1.97 4.85
CA ARG A 61 20.78 3.01 3.85
C ARG A 61 20.03 4.33 4.05
N GLU A 62 19.10 4.41 5.01
CA GLU A 62 18.20 5.57 5.16
C GLU A 62 18.56 6.53 6.32
N THR A 63 19.61 6.25 7.10
CA THR A 63 20.08 7.18 8.13
C THR A 63 21.61 7.31 8.12
N GLN A 64 22.15 7.81 7.03
CA GLN A 64 23.44 8.51 7.07
C GLN A 64 23.18 10.02 6.95
N GLU A 65 22.38 10.55 7.88
CA GLU A 65 22.45 11.97 8.20
C GLU A 65 23.79 12.20 8.87
N ASP A 66 24.70 12.80 8.10
CA ASP A 66 26.01 13.29 8.50
C ASP A 66 25.86 14.18 9.75
N PRO A 67 26.19 13.70 10.97
CA PRO A 67 26.03 14.50 12.15
C PRO A 67 27.17 15.51 12.14
N LYS A 68 26.91 16.72 11.66
CA LYS A 68 27.79 17.86 11.91
C LYS A 68 27.82 18.12 13.40
N VAL A 69 28.82 17.50 14.02
CA VAL A 69 29.21 17.55 15.42
C VAL A 69 29.38 19.01 15.85
N LEU A 70 28.41 19.53 16.60
CA LEU A 70 28.58 20.73 17.39
C LEU A 70 29.34 20.34 18.66
N TRP A 71 30.64 20.67 18.66
CA TRP A 71 31.57 20.50 19.76
C TRP A 71 31.15 21.34 20.96
N LEU A 72 30.44 20.73 21.93
CA LEU A 72 30.24 21.31 23.25
C LEU A 72 31.37 20.84 24.19
N PRO A 73 32.01 21.76 24.93
CA PRO A 73 33.17 21.44 25.75
C PRO A 73 32.78 20.59 26.96
N THR A 74 33.55 19.53 27.16
CA THR A 74 33.50 18.64 28.31
C THR A 74 34.17 19.27 29.53
N ARG A 75 33.52 19.15 30.70
CA ARG A 75 34.05 18.79 32.06
C ARG A 75 33.23 19.47 33.18
N PRO A 76 33.23 18.99 34.46
CA PRO A 76 34.14 18.01 35.06
C PRO A 76 33.49 16.88 35.91
N ARG A 77 34.37 15.95 36.30
CA ARG A 77 34.31 14.93 37.35
C ARG A 77 33.34 15.20 38.52
N LEU A 78 32.47 14.22 38.76
CA LEU A 78 32.01 13.74 40.08
C LEU A 78 32.12 12.21 39.98
N GLY A 79 32.98 11.52 40.72
CA GLY A 79 32.92 11.41 42.17
C GLY A 79 32.40 10.01 42.48
N ASN A 80 33.30 9.13 42.93
CA ASN A 80 33.02 7.72 43.21
C ASN A 80 31.78 7.57 44.12
N PHE A 81 30.70 6.99 43.60
CA PHE A 81 29.62 6.47 44.42
C PHE A 81 29.43 4.97 44.15
N SER A 82 29.60 4.22 45.23
CA SER A 82 29.69 2.78 45.30
C SER A 82 28.36 2.08 45.03
N SER A 83 28.44 1.03 44.20
CA SER A 83 27.73 -0.26 44.29
C SER A 83 26.20 -0.29 44.51
N ARG A 84 25.49 -0.49 43.38
CA ARG A 84 24.37 -1.44 43.10
C ARG A 84 23.15 -1.49 44.06
N PRO A 85 21.91 -1.51 43.54
CA PRO A 85 21.49 -2.38 42.43
C PRO A 85 20.64 -1.66 41.37
N VAL A 86 21.25 -1.17 40.29
CA VAL A 86 20.55 -0.54 39.15
C VAL A 86 20.25 -1.56 38.03
N GLN A 87 20.58 -2.84 38.22
CA GLN A 87 20.41 -3.86 37.18
C GLN A 87 18.95 -4.25 36.90
N ALA A 88 17.99 -3.86 37.74
CA ALA A 88 16.57 -4.16 37.50
C ALA A 88 15.88 -3.16 36.55
N VAL A 89 16.34 -1.91 36.48
CA VAL A 89 15.68 -0.86 35.67
C VAL A 89 16.07 -0.96 34.18
N ALA A 90 17.31 -1.35 33.88
CA ALA A 90 17.78 -1.50 32.50
C ALA A 90 17.07 -2.65 31.76
N ALA A 91 16.70 -3.74 32.45
CA ALA A 91 15.95 -4.84 31.86
C ALA A 91 14.51 -4.42 31.49
N MET A 92 13.87 -3.59 32.32
CA MET A 92 12.50 -3.13 32.05
C MET A 92 12.43 -2.19 30.83
N VAL A 93 13.44 -1.32 30.65
CA VAL A 93 13.54 -0.44 29.46
C VAL A 93 13.81 -1.25 28.19
N LEU A 94 14.62 -2.31 28.26
CA LEU A 94 14.87 -3.18 27.11
C LEU A 94 13.62 -3.99 26.70
N VAL A 95 12.85 -4.51 27.66
CA VAL A 95 11.59 -5.21 27.38
C VAL A 95 10.54 -4.24 26.79
N LEU A 96 10.50 -2.99 27.26
CA LEU A 96 9.60 -1.98 26.70
C LEU A 96 9.99 -1.59 25.27
N LEU A 97 11.29 -1.40 25.00
CA LEU A 97 11.80 -1.06 23.66
C LEU A 97 11.64 -2.22 22.66
N VAL A 98 11.91 -3.45 23.07
CA VAL A 98 11.71 -4.65 22.23
C VAL A 98 10.21 -4.90 22.00
N GLY A 99 9.37 -4.69 23.02
CA GLY A 99 7.91 -4.80 22.90
C GLY A 99 7.31 -3.76 21.94
N THR A 100 7.76 -2.51 21.98
CA THR A 100 7.29 -1.47 21.03
C THR A 100 7.83 -1.67 19.63
N GLY A 101 9.05 -2.19 19.48
CA GLY A 101 9.64 -2.50 18.17
C GLY A 101 8.93 -3.67 17.47
N LEU A 102 8.53 -4.71 18.21
CA LEU A 102 7.79 -5.84 17.65
C LEU A 102 6.35 -5.48 17.24
N LEU A 103 5.69 -4.55 17.94
CA LEU A 103 4.33 -4.13 17.60
C LEU A 103 4.27 -3.25 16.34
N MET A 104 5.35 -2.59 15.95
CA MET A 104 5.40 -1.82 14.70
C MET A 104 5.73 -2.66 13.46
N HIS A 105 6.13 -3.92 13.63
CA HIS A 105 6.55 -4.79 12.52
C HIS A 105 5.40 -5.61 11.89
N GLN A 106 4.18 -5.55 12.42
CA GLN A 106 3.05 -6.36 11.95
C GLN A 106 2.25 -5.76 10.76
N GLY A 107 2.65 -4.60 10.22
CA GLY A 107 1.87 -3.91 9.19
C GLY A 107 2.31 -4.06 7.73
N TRP A 108 3.29 -4.92 7.41
CA TRP A 108 3.67 -5.15 6.01
C TRP A 108 2.76 -6.21 5.39
N ILE A 109 1.59 -5.75 4.95
CA ILE A 109 0.76 -6.52 4.02
C ILE A 109 1.57 -6.71 2.74
N SER A 110 1.91 -7.97 2.45
CA SER A 110 2.34 -8.39 1.14
C SER A 110 1.21 -8.01 0.16
N PRO A 111 1.43 -7.22 -0.89
CA PRO A 111 0.39 -6.81 -1.84
C PRO A 111 -0.32 -7.97 -2.57
N GLN A 112 -0.14 -9.23 -2.17
CA GLN A 112 -0.47 -10.42 -2.95
C GLN A 112 -1.95 -10.80 -2.94
N ASP A 113 -2.80 -10.16 -2.12
CA ASP A 113 -4.27 -10.29 -2.20
C ASP A 113 -4.87 -9.41 -3.30
N HIS A 114 -4.37 -9.63 -4.51
CA HIS A 114 -4.95 -9.10 -5.72
C HIS A 114 -6.12 -10.00 -6.12
N ILE A 115 -7.34 -9.63 -5.70
CA ILE A 115 -8.55 -10.03 -6.43
C ILE A 115 -8.41 -9.48 -7.85
N ARG A 116 -7.84 -10.31 -8.72
CA ARG A 116 -7.74 -10.07 -10.14
C ARG A 116 -9.15 -10.19 -10.70
N PHE A 117 -9.78 -9.07 -11.01
CA PHE A 117 -10.96 -9.08 -11.86
C PHE A 117 -10.56 -9.70 -13.20
N LYS A 118 -11.04 -10.92 -13.48
CA LYS A 118 -10.78 -11.60 -14.74
C LYS A 118 -11.32 -10.75 -15.87
N GLY A 119 -10.44 -10.14 -16.66
CA GLY A 119 -10.80 -9.49 -17.93
C GLY A 119 -10.33 -8.05 -18.13
N SER A 120 -9.88 -7.34 -17.09
CA SER A 120 -9.26 -6.02 -17.28
C SER A 120 -7.73 -6.14 -17.23
N SER A 121 -7.07 -5.67 -18.29
CA SER A 121 -5.60 -5.47 -18.33
C SER A 121 -5.15 -4.32 -17.41
N GLN A 122 -6.11 -3.55 -16.90
CA GLN A 122 -5.90 -2.40 -16.05
C GLN A 122 -6.58 -2.59 -14.69
N ASP A 123 -5.89 -2.13 -13.65
CA ASP A 123 -6.38 -2.09 -12.28
C ASP A 123 -6.00 -0.73 -11.69
N PHE A 124 -6.92 -0.10 -11.00
CA PHE A 124 -6.70 1.17 -10.29
C PHE A 124 -7.59 1.18 -9.07
N GLY A 125 -7.01 1.51 -7.93
CA GLY A 125 -7.73 1.51 -6.67
C GLY A 125 -6.90 2.13 -5.58
N TYR A 126 -7.32 1.88 -4.34
CA TYR A 126 -6.66 2.45 -3.19
C TYR A 126 -6.63 1.50 -2.00
N TYR A 127 -5.63 1.74 -1.15
CA TYR A 127 -5.58 1.28 0.23
C TYR A 127 -5.77 2.46 1.17
N LEU A 128 -6.36 2.21 2.33
CA LEU A 128 -6.46 3.16 3.41
C LEU A 128 -5.41 2.85 4.48
N LYS A 129 -4.72 3.86 5.00
CA LYS A 129 -3.83 3.72 6.16
C LYS A 129 -4.39 4.44 7.39
N ARG A 130 -4.70 3.67 8.44
CA ARG A 130 -5.10 4.09 9.80
C ARG A 130 -4.26 3.37 10.84
N GLY A 131 -2.97 3.73 10.94
CA GLY A 131 -1.98 2.93 11.66
C GLY A 131 -1.51 1.76 10.79
N GLU A 132 -2.39 0.80 10.55
CA GLU A 132 -2.22 -0.28 9.57
C GLU A 132 -2.82 0.09 8.21
N VAL A 133 -2.39 -0.62 7.16
CA VAL A 133 -2.90 -0.46 5.79
C VAL A 133 -4.02 -1.47 5.58
N TYR A 134 -5.15 -1.05 5.02
CA TYR A 134 -6.31 -1.91 4.76
C TYR A 134 -6.84 -1.63 3.36
N ARG A 135 -7.35 -2.66 2.68
CA ARG A 135 -8.21 -2.46 1.52
C ARG A 135 -9.63 -2.24 2.01
N LEU A 136 -10.25 -1.13 1.63
CA LEU A 136 -11.64 -0.87 1.99
C LEU A 136 -12.59 -1.27 0.86
N PRO A 137 -13.79 -1.77 1.18
CA PRO A 137 -14.90 -1.76 0.24
C PRO A 137 -15.17 -0.32 -0.24
N GLU A 138 -15.47 -0.16 -1.53
CA GLU A 138 -15.68 1.16 -2.18
C GLU A 138 -16.71 2.05 -1.46
N THR A 139 -17.65 1.44 -0.73
CA THR A 139 -18.72 2.15 0.00
C THR A 139 -18.36 2.58 1.42
N SER A 140 -17.11 2.39 1.84
CA SER A 140 -16.71 2.67 3.22
C SER A 140 -16.56 4.17 3.46
N PRO A 141 -17.16 4.73 4.53
CA PRO A 141 -17.01 6.14 4.84
C PRO A 141 -15.58 6.45 5.28
N LEU A 142 -15.00 7.49 4.69
CA LEU A 142 -13.69 8.00 5.06
C LEU A 142 -13.83 9.21 5.99
N VAL A 143 -12.86 9.38 6.88
CA VAL A 143 -12.82 10.47 7.86
C VAL A 143 -11.57 11.31 7.67
N ALA A 144 -11.60 12.55 8.13
CA ALA A 144 -10.43 13.42 8.09
C ALA A 144 -9.23 12.80 8.80
N GLY A 145 -8.04 12.97 8.21
CA GLY A 145 -6.79 12.38 8.67
C GLY A 145 -6.48 10.99 8.09
N ASP A 146 -7.46 10.35 7.44
CA ASP A 146 -7.24 9.13 6.67
C ASP A 146 -6.19 9.36 5.57
N GLN A 147 -5.31 8.37 5.38
CA GLN A 147 -4.30 8.40 4.33
C GLN A 147 -4.65 7.40 3.25
N ILE A 148 -4.91 7.89 2.04
CA ILE A 148 -5.19 7.07 0.86
C ILE A 148 -3.86 6.81 0.13
N LEU A 149 -3.59 5.54 -0.13
CA LEU A 149 -2.48 5.04 -0.93
C LEU A 149 -3.05 4.52 -2.24
N LEU A 150 -2.79 5.23 -3.33
CA LEU A 150 -3.27 4.81 -4.64
C LEU A 150 -2.35 3.75 -5.25
N TYR A 151 -2.94 2.82 -6.00
CA TYR A 151 -2.19 1.84 -6.77
C TYR A 151 -2.76 1.72 -8.18
N TYR A 152 -1.92 1.27 -9.12
CA TYR A 152 -2.34 0.98 -10.48
C TYR A 152 -1.58 -0.22 -11.08
N ARG A 153 -2.14 -0.77 -12.14
CA ARG A 153 -1.50 -1.66 -13.10
C ARG A 153 -2.01 -1.28 -14.48
N THR A 154 -1.12 -1.07 -15.43
CA THR A 154 -1.50 -0.64 -16.78
C THR A 154 -0.46 -1.09 -17.81
N PRO A 155 -0.86 -1.44 -19.04
CA PRO A 155 0.08 -1.61 -20.15
C PRO A 155 0.49 -0.27 -20.79
N ARG A 156 -0.14 0.85 -20.43
CA ARG A 156 0.11 2.17 -21.05
C ARG A 156 1.37 2.82 -20.52
N ALA A 157 1.97 3.69 -21.31
CA ALA A 157 3.27 4.31 -20.99
C ALA A 157 3.19 5.45 -19.97
N TYR A 158 2.01 6.03 -19.76
CA TYR A 158 1.78 7.16 -18.88
C TYR A 158 0.52 7.01 -18.03
N VAL A 159 0.54 7.64 -16.86
CA VAL A 159 -0.59 7.74 -15.93
C VAL A 159 -0.73 9.17 -15.40
N LEU A 160 -1.95 9.68 -15.34
CA LEU A 160 -2.30 10.92 -14.65
C LEU A 160 -3.49 10.64 -13.74
N VAL A 161 -3.38 11.04 -12.47
CA VAL A 161 -4.47 10.88 -11.50
C VAL A 161 -5.07 12.24 -11.17
N LEU A 162 -6.38 12.34 -11.36
CA LEU A 162 -7.19 13.51 -11.08
C LEU A 162 -8.18 13.20 -9.95
N GLY A 163 -8.53 14.20 -9.16
CA GLY A 163 -9.71 14.15 -8.30
C GLY A 163 -10.66 15.29 -8.65
N ILE A 164 -11.94 14.98 -8.63
CA ILE A 164 -13.04 15.89 -8.98
C ILE A 164 -13.99 15.95 -7.79
N GLU A 165 -14.11 17.14 -7.20
CA GLU A 165 -15.03 17.40 -6.08
C GLU A 165 -16.46 17.55 -6.60
N GLU A 166 -17.41 16.75 -6.09
CA GLU A 166 -18.82 16.75 -6.58
C GLU A 166 -19.50 18.11 -6.40
N GLU A 167 -19.26 18.79 -5.27
CA GLU A 167 -19.96 20.03 -4.93
C GLU A 167 -19.40 21.26 -5.67
N SER A 168 -18.08 21.34 -5.82
CA SER A 168 -17.42 22.51 -6.40
C SER A 168 -17.11 22.34 -7.89
N GLY A 169 -17.13 21.12 -8.41
CA GLY A 169 -16.67 20.78 -9.76
C GLY A 169 -15.15 20.93 -9.93
N LYS A 170 -14.42 21.28 -8.87
CA LYS A 170 -12.99 21.58 -8.92
C LYS A 170 -12.20 20.32 -9.25
N VAL A 171 -11.30 20.44 -10.22
CA VAL A 171 -10.41 19.36 -10.66
C VAL A 171 -9.00 19.61 -10.12
N ASN A 172 -8.44 18.63 -9.41
CA ASN A 172 -7.08 18.68 -8.89
C ASN A 172 -6.25 17.52 -9.45
N ALA A 173 -4.98 17.77 -9.78
CA ALA A 173 -4.03 16.71 -10.13
C ALA A 173 -3.33 16.19 -8.86
N TYR A 174 -3.43 14.88 -8.60
CA TYR A 174 -2.81 14.25 -7.44
C TYR A 174 -1.45 13.64 -7.76
N HIS A 175 -1.31 13.03 -8.94
CA HIS A 175 -0.05 12.44 -9.39
C HIS A 175 0.28 12.95 -10.79
N ALA A 176 1.10 13.99 -10.83
CA ALA A 176 1.63 14.62 -12.03
C ALA A 176 3.09 15.05 -11.80
N THR A 177 3.82 15.26 -12.88
CA THR A 177 5.11 15.95 -12.83
C THR A 177 4.94 17.39 -12.31
N PRO A 178 6.00 18.05 -11.83
CA PRO A 178 5.93 19.47 -11.43
C PRO A 178 5.44 20.42 -12.52
N ALA A 179 5.56 20.03 -13.80
CA ALA A 179 5.06 20.78 -14.94
C ALA A 179 3.57 20.50 -15.25
N GLY A 180 2.87 19.71 -14.42
CA GLY A 180 1.47 19.36 -14.64
C GLY A 180 1.24 18.26 -15.68
N LYS A 181 2.28 17.54 -16.12
CA LYS A 181 2.15 16.43 -17.07
C LYS A 181 1.97 15.08 -16.40
N SER A 182 1.38 14.12 -17.11
CA SER A 182 1.30 12.72 -16.67
C SER A 182 2.68 12.13 -16.35
N LEU A 183 2.71 11.20 -15.41
CA LEU A 183 3.90 10.46 -15.01
C LEU A 183 4.15 9.30 -15.95
N ARG A 184 5.42 8.88 -16.09
CA ARG A 184 5.74 7.59 -16.72
C ARG A 184 5.19 6.46 -15.85
N ALA A 185 4.36 5.62 -16.46
CA ALA A 185 3.82 4.45 -15.78
C ALA A 185 4.85 3.32 -15.81
N ASN A 186 4.94 2.58 -14.69
CA ASN A 186 5.60 1.29 -14.70
C ASN A 186 4.64 0.27 -15.30
N GLN A 187 5.06 -0.33 -16.42
CA GLN A 187 4.28 -1.32 -17.18
C GLN A 187 4.45 -2.74 -16.60
N ASP A 188 5.42 -2.92 -15.71
CA ASP A 188 5.76 -4.20 -15.09
C ASP A 188 5.04 -4.34 -13.75
N GLY A 189 3.82 -4.90 -13.79
CA GLY A 189 3.10 -5.34 -12.60
C GLY A 189 2.31 -4.24 -11.88
N LEU A 190 2.11 -4.43 -10.57
CA LEU A 190 1.41 -3.47 -9.72
C LEU A 190 2.38 -2.39 -9.26
N THR A 191 1.96 -1.13 -9.36
CA THR A 191 2.69 0.02 -8.81
C THR A 191 1.84 0.75 -7.79
N ILE A 192 2.42 1.07 -6.64
CA ILE A 192 1.82 1.92 -5.61
C ILE A 192 2.45 3.30 -5.75
N PHE A 193 1.64 4.36 -5.71
CA PHE A 193 2.17 5.72 -5.73
C PHE A 193 2.84 6.04 -4.39
N ASP A 194 4.02 6.66 -4.44
CA ASP A 194 4.78 7.05 -3.23
C ASP A 194 4.06 8.14 -2.42
N GLN A 195 3.32 8.99 -3.13
CA GLN A 195 2.56 10.09 -2.56
C GLN A 195 1.24 9.59 -1.97
N LYS A 196 0.99 9.96 -0.72
CA LYS A 196 -0.24 9.66 0.00
C LYS A 196 -1.17 10.87 -0.05
N ILE A 197 -2.47 10.60 -0.15
CA ILE A 197 -3.49 11.63 -0.07
C ILE A 197 -4.03 11.64 1.36
N VAL A 198 -3.77 12.71 2.09
CA VAL A 198 -4.31 12.90 3.45
C VAL A 198 -5.64 13.62 3.33
N LEU A 199 -6.72 12.98 3.79
CA LEU A 199 -8.04 13.59 3.75
C LEU A 199 -8.12 14.76 4.74
N ASP A 200 -8.65 15.87 4.26
CA ASP A 200 -8.93 17.06 5.05
C ASP A 200 -10.30 16.96 5.74
N GLN A 201 -10.73 18.05 6.37
CA GLN A 201 -12.03 18.16 7.03
C GLN A 201 -13.16 18.49 6.04
N ALA A 202 -12.88 18.56 4.74
CA ALA A 202 -13.90 18.85 3.75
C ALA A 202 -14.84 17.65 3.62
N LYS A 203 -16.14 17.95 3.62
CA LYS A 203 -17.19 16.94 3.45
C LYS A 203 -17.56 16.83 1.98
N GLY A 204 -18.19 15.72 1.62
CA GLY A 204 -18.73 15.50 0.28
C GLY A 204 -18.09 14.31 -0.42
N ARG A 205 -18.41 14.18 -1.70
CA ARG A 205 -17.92 13.09 -2.55
C ARG A 205 -16.83 13.61 -3.48
N GLU A 206 -15.84 12.75 -3.69
CA GLU A 206 -14.75 13.02 -4.61
C GLU A 206 -14.58 11.82 -5.54
N LEU A 207 -14.59 12.09 -6.84
CA LEU A 207 -14.32 11.10 -7.88
C LEU A 207 -12.83 11.15 -8.20
N PHE A 208 -12.15 10.03 -8.02
CA PHE A 208 -10.79 9.85 -8.50
C PHE A 208 -10.82 9.22 -9.87
N VAL A 209 -10.05 9.79 -10.80
CA VAL A 209 -9.93 9.33 -12.18
C VAL A 209 -8.46 9.10 -12.48
N ALA A 210 -8.09 7.87 -12.82
CA ALA A 210 -6.81 7.57 -13.44
C ALA A 210 -6.98 7.57 -14.96
N LEU A 211 -6.18 8.38 -15.64
CA LEU A 211 -6.07 8.46 -17.09
C LEU A 211 -4.78 7.76 -17.52
N PHE A 212 -4.90 6.75 -18.37
CA PHE A 212 -3.78 5.96 -18.89
C PHE A 212 -3.64 6.19 -20.39
N SER A 213 -2.41 6.45 -20.85
CA SER A 213 -2.17 6.83 -22.25
C SER A 213 -0.77 6.43 -22.73
N ASP A 214 -0.59 6.34 -24.04
CA ASP A 214 0.73 6.09 -24.65
C ASP A 214 1.54 7.38 -24.86
N HIS A 215 0.89 8.54 -24.71
CA HIS A 215 1.48 9.87 -24.83
C HIS A 215 1.34 10.68 -23.53
N PRO A 216 2.27 11.60 -23.21
CA PRO A 216 2.12 12.49 -22.06
C PRO A 216 0.84 13.31 -22.16
N LEU A 217 0.06 13.37 -21.09
CA LEU A 217 -1.12 14.23 -20.97
C LEU A 217 -0.75 15.51 -20.22
N ASP A 218 -1.37 16.63 -20.57
CA ASP A 218 -1.22 17.90 -19.88
C ASP A 218 -2.46 18.18 -19.02
N PHE A 219 -2.25 18.39 -17.73
CA PHE A 219 -3.33 18.67 -16.80
C PHE A 219 -4.05 20.00 -17.12
N ALA A 220 -3.34 21.01 -17.64
CA ALA A 220 -3.96 22.30 -17.90
C ALA A 220 -5.04 22.21 -19.00
N ASP A 221 -4.76 21.42 -20.04
CA ASP A 221 -5.69 21.15 -21.14
C ASP A 221 -6.92 20.39 -20.61
N LEU A 222 -6.67 19.31 -19.87
CA LEU A 222 -7.74 18.48 -19.28
C LEU A 222 -8.62 19.24 -18.30
N ARG A 223 -8.02 20.06 -17.44
CA ARG A 223 -8.75 20.81 -16.41
C ARG A 223 -9.79 21.72 -17.04
N THR A 224 -9.41 22.47 -18.07
CA THR A 224 -10.31 23.41 -18.75
C THR A 224 -11.51 22.68 -19.35
N ASP A 225 -11.27 21.53 -19.99
CA ASP A 225 -12.31 20.71 -20.60
C ASP A 225 -13.25 20.06 -19.57
N LEU A 226 -12.72 19.64 -18.42
CA LEU A 226 -13.48 18.97 -17.36
C LEU A 226 -14.30 19.97 -16.54
N GLU A 227 -13.72 21.12 -16.19
CA GLU A 227 -14.44 22.19 -15.46
C GLU A 227 -15.60 22.76 -16.30
N ALA A 228 -15.48 22.80 -17.62
CA ALA A 228 -16.57 23.19 -18.52
C ALA A 228 -17.76 22.19 -18.52
N ARG A 229 -17.59 20.99 -17.96
CA ARG A 229 -18.60 19.92 -17.90
C ARG A 229 -19.16 19.70 -16.49
N GLN A 230 -18.89 20.62 -15.55
CA GLN A 230 -19.29 20.50 -14.14
C GLN A 230 -20.81 20.31 -13.92
N ASP A 231 -21.65 20.68 -14.90
CA ASP A 231 -23.11 20.51 -14.81
C ASP A 231 -23.55 19.06 -15.11
N LEU A 232 -22.63 18.20 -15.54
CA LEU A 232 -22.93 16.79 -15.79
C LEU A 232 -22.76 15.96 -14.51
N PRO A 233 -23.59 14.92 -14.32
CA PRO A 233 -23.36 13.91 -13.28
C PRO A 233 -21.94 13.34 -13.35
N LEU A 234 -21.30 13.09 -12.19
CA LEU A 234 -19.90 12.64 -12.10
C LEU A 234 -19.54 11.44 -13.01
N ASP A 235 -20.48 10.53 -13.21
CA ASP A 235 -20.35 9.37 -14.10
C ASP A 235 -20.28 9.73 -15.60
N HIS A 236 -20.67 10.96 -15.96
CA HIS A 236 -20.64 11.51 -17.31
C HIS A 236 -19.51 12.53 -17.55
N VAL A 237 -18.75 12.90 -16.51
CA VAL A 237 -17.67 13.91 -16.60
C VAL A 237 -16.41 13.36 -17.27
N LEU A 238 -16.29 12.04 -17.46
CA LEU A 238 -15.06 11.43 -17.93
C LEU A 238 -14.62 11.97 -19.30
N PRO A 239 -13.31 12.27 -19.47
CA PRO A 239 -12.80 12.78 -20.71
C PRO A 239 -12.94 11.70 -21.78
N GLN A 240 -13.71 12.00 -22.84
CA GLN A 240 -13.79 11.16 -24.03
C GLN A 240 -12.61 11.49 -24.95
N LEU A 241 -11.41 11.16 -24.50
CA LEU A 241 -10.21 11.33 -25.29
C LEU A 241 -9.95 10.04 -26.08
N PRO A 242 -9.74 10.12 -27.40
CA PRO A 242 -9.28 8.97 -28.15
C PRO A 242 -7.96 8.50 -27.54
N GLU A 243 -7.79 7.17 -27.43
CA GLU A 243 -6.55 6.54 -26.95
C GLU A 243 -6.23 6.74 -25.45
N VAL A 244 -7.15 7.33 -24.68
CA VAL A 244 -7.03 7.40 -23.21
C VAL A 244 -7.96 6.38 -22.58
N GLU A 245 -7.36 5.45 -21.83
CA GLU A 245 -8.11 4.54 -20.98
C GLU A 245 -8.37 5.20 -19.63
N THR A 246 -9.58 5.01 -19.11
CA THR A 246 -10.00 5.60 -17.84
C THR A 246 -10.32 4.50 -16.82
N SER A 247 -9.93 4.73 -15.58
CA SER A 247 -10.39 3.95 -14.44
C SER A 247 -10.77 4.90 -13.30
N THR A 248 -11.79 4.56 -12.54
CA THR A 248 -12.38 5.49 -11.56
C THR A 248 -12.76 4.79 -10.28
N PHE A 249 -12.77 5.55 -9.18
CA PHE A 249 -13.48 5.18 -7.97
C PHE A 249 -13.99 6.44 -7.27
N VAL A 250 -15.04 6.30 -6.47
CA VAL A 250 -15.63 7.41 -5.71
C VAL A 250 -15.35 7.18 -4.24
N ILE A 251 -14.97 8.25 -3.53
CA ILE A 251 -14.91 8.25 -2.06
C ILE A 251 -15.97 9.18 -1.48
N SER A 252 -16.41 8.88 -0.27
CA SER A 252 -17.33 9.71 0.51
C SER A 252 -16.67 10.13 1.82
N LYS A 253 -16.50 11.46 2.01
CA LYS A 253 -15.92 12.08 3.21
C LYS A 253 -17.04 12.50 4.18
N ARG A 254 -16.91 12.19 5.47
CA ARG A 254 -17.91 12.50 6.52
C ARG A 254 -17.57 13.70 7.40
#